data_AF-A0A0R2PEZ3-F1
#
_entry.id   AF-A0A0R2PEZ3-F1
#
_cell.length_a   1.000
_cell.length_b   1.000
_cell.length_c   1.000
_cell.angle_alpha   90.00
_cell.angle_beta   90.00
_cell.angle_gamma   90.00
#
_symmetry.space_group_name_H-M   'P 1'
#
loop_
_entity.id
_entity.type
_entity.pdbx_description
1 polymer ?
#
loop_
_entity_poly.entity_id
_entity_poly.type
_entity_poly.pdbx_seq_one_letter_code
_entity_poly.pdbx_strand_id
1 'polypeptide(L)'
;MEALTAPQIASGLNKALAEGRIPSSTRIYGPTILPKSQAKIVIHVSHEQWPELGKVLHELQRKRSISKKDLLTLRIDPYSL
;
A
#
# COMPACT_ATOMS: atom_id res chain seq x y z
N MET A 1 16.50 -6.45 -3.24
CA MET A 1 16.48 -5.05 -2.76
C MET A 1 15.08 -4.62 -2.33
N GLU A 2 14.02 -5.13 -2.98
CA GLU A 2 12.59 -4.97 -2.67
C GLU A 2 12.21 -4.92 -1.16
N ALA A 3 12.62 -5.94 -0.38
CA ALA A 3 12.32 -6.04 1.06
C ALA A 3 12.78 -4.83 1.90
N LEU A 4 13.85 -4.14 1.49
CA LEU A 4 14.41 -2.99 2.24
C LEU A 4 13.55 -1.72 2.08
N THR A 5 12.74 -1.64 1.02
CA THR A 5 11.87 -0.49 0.77
C THR A 5 10.49 -0.62 1.43
N ALA A 6 10.11 -1.83 1.85
CA ALA A 6 8.81 -2.10 2.43
C ALA A 6 8.54 -1.33 3.74
N PRO A 7 9.51 -1.17 4.67
CA PRO A 7 9.34 -0.31 5.84
C PRO A 7 9.10 1.16 5.47
N GLN A 8 9.80 1.66 4.43
CA GLN A 8 9.63 3.04 3.97
C GLN A 8 8.24 3.26 3.36
N ILE A 9 7.75 2.29 2.58
CA ILE A 9 6.39 2.34 2.01
C ILE A 9 5.35 2.30 3.12
N ALA A 10 5.48 1.39 4.09
CA ALA A 10 4.58 1.31 5.23
C ALA A 10 4.59 2.60 6.06
N SER A 11 5.76 3.20 6.29
CA SER A 11 5.86 4.50 6.98
C SER A 11 5.17 5.62 6.18
N GLY A 12 5.36 5.66 4.86
CA GLY A 12 4.69 6.64 3.99
C GLY A 12 3.17 6.51 4.01
N LEU A 13 2.64 5.29 4.04
CA LEU A 13 1.20 5.02 4.17
C LEU A 13 0.67 5.43 5.55
N ASN A 14 1.39 5.12 6.63
CA ASN A 14 1.03 5.57 7.99
C ASN A 14 1.04 7.10 8.12
N LYS A 15 2.01 7.78 7.48
CA LYS A 15 2.03 9.25 7.42
C LYS A 15 0.84 9.80 6.64
N ALA A 16 0.49 9.17 5.51
CA ALA A 16 -0.71 9.56 4.76
C ALA A 16 -1.99 9.38 5.57
N LEU A 17 -2.08 8.33 6.42
CA LEU A 17 -3.18 8.14 7.35
C LEU A 17 -3.25 9.24 8.40
N ALA A 18 -2.11 9.55 9.03
CA ALA A 18 -2.04 10.58 10.07
C ALA A 18 -2.38 11.99 9.53
N GLU A 19 -2.07 12.26 8.26
CA GLU A 19 -2.38 13.53 7.59
C GLU A 19 -3.77 13.56 6.93
N GLY A 20 -4.58 12.51 7.08
CA GLY A 20 -5.92 12.43 6.49
C GLY A 20 -5.94 12.34 4.95
N ARG A 21 -4.83 11.90 4.35
CA ARG A 21 -4.70 11.72 2.88
C ARG A 21 -5.20 10.37 2.38
N ILE A 22 -5.52 9.45 3.29
CA ILE A 22 -6.23 8.20 3.01
C ILE A 22 -7.40 8.08 3.98
N PRO A 23 -8.44 7.28 3.67
CA PRO A 23 -9.62 7.18 4.52
C PRO A 23 -9.29 6.82 5.97
N SER A 24 -9.99 7.44 6.92
CA SER A 24 -9.77 7.21 8.36
C SER A 24 -10.11 5.79 8.80
N SER A 25 -10.92 5.05 8.05
CA SER A 25 -11.18 3.62 8.29
C SER A 25 -10.00 2.72 7.90
N THR A 26 -8.94 3.27 7.30
CA THR A 26 -7.80 2.49 6.84
C THR A 26 -7.01 1.91 8.01
N ARG A 27 -6.79 0.60 7.99
CA ARG A 27 -5.90 -0.12 8.90
C ARG A 27 -4.78 -0.76 8.10
N ILE A 28 -3.54 -0.47 8.47
CA ILE A 28 -2.34 -0.95 7.77
C ILE A 28 -1.66 -2.01 8.64
N TYR A 29 -1.39 -3.18 8.06
CA TYR A 29 -0.69 -4.29 8.69
C TYR A 29 0.58 -4.65 7.89
N GLY A 30 1.66 -4.91 8.60
CA GLY A 30 2.98 -5.19 8.00
C GLY A 30 3.93 -4.00 8.08
N PRO A 31 5.11 -4.07 7.44
CA PRO A 31 5.50 -5.01 6.38
C PRO A 31 5.87 -6.40 6.90
N THR A 32 5.27 -7.44 6.33
CA THR A 32 5.66 -8.84 6.58
C THR A 32 6.64 -9.28 5.53
N ILE A 33 7.87 -9.61 5.92
CA ILE A 33 8.87 -10.15 5.00
C ILE A 33 8.46 -11.56 4.59
N LEU A 34 8.44 -11.80 3.29
CA LEU A 34 8.16 -13.10 2.68
C LEU A 34 9.47 -13.69 2.13
N PRO A 35 9.51 -15.02 1.90
CA PRO A 35 10.59 -15.66 1.17
C PRO A 35 10.82 -15.00 -0.21
N LYS A 36 11.99 -15.22 -0.81
CA LYS A 36 12.36 -14.68 -2.13
C LYS A 36 12.43 -13.13 -2.19
N SER A 37 12.84 -12.49 -1.10
CA SER A 37 13.03 -11.03 -1.01
C SER A 37 11.77 -10.18 -1.23
N GLN A 38 10.59 -10.75 -1.03
CA GLN A 38 9.33 -10.03 -1.12
C GLN A 38 8.89 -9.51 0.25
N ALA A 39 8.02 -8.50 0.26
CA ALA A 39 7.36 -8.04 1.47
C ALA A 39 5.88 -7.79 1.17
N LYS A 40 5.04 -8.08 2.16
CA LYS A 40 3.59 -7.91 2.08
C LYS A 40 3.14 -6.83 3.05
N ILE A 41 2.35 -5.88 2.54
CA ILE A 41 1.61 -4.92 3.35
C ILE A 41 0.14 -5.21 3.08
N VAL A 42 -0.64 -5.41 4.14
CA VAL A 42 -2.08 -5.63 4.06
C VAL A 42 -2.77 -4.35 4.50
N ILE A 43 -3.74 -3.90 3.71
CA ILE A 43 -4.49 -2.67 3.98
C ILE A 43 -5.96 -3.06 4.00
N HIS A 44 -6.65 -2.76 5.10
CA HIS A 44 -8.10 -2.86 5.19
C HIS A 44 -8.69 -1.46 5.21
N VAL A 45 -9.82 -1.27 4.54
CA VAL A 45 -10.58 -0.02 4.50
C VAL A 45 -12.06 -0.38 4.42
N SER A 46 -12.95 0.48 4.92
CA SER A 46 -14.39 0.30 4.70
C SER A 46 -14.70 0.25 3.20
N HIS A 47 -15.57 -0.67 2.79
CA HIS A 47 -15.89 -0.89 1.37
C HIS A 47 -16.36 0.40 0.66
N GLU A 48 -17.16 1.21 1.33
CA GLU A 48 -17.65 2.51 0.84
C GLU A 48 -16.52 3.51 0.53
N GLN A 49 -15.38 3.38 1.22
CA GLN A 49 -14.23 4.28 1.08
C GLN A 49 -13.10 3.66 0.23
N TRP A 50 -13.29 2.44 -0.28
CA TRP A 50 -12.34 1.78 -1.17
C TRP A 50 -11.95 2.63 -2.40
N PRO A 51 -12.88 3.29 -3.12
CA PRO A 51 -12.53 4.08 -4.30
C PRO A 51 -11.55 5.22 -4.01
N GLU A 52 -11.61 5.80 -2.80
CA GLU A 52 -10.71 6.86 -2.37
C GLU A 52 -9.30 6.31 -2.13
N LEU A 53 -9.17 5.20 -1.40
CA LEU A 53 -7.90 4.52 -1.21
C LEU A 53 -7.29 4.08 -2.55
N GLY A 54 -8.12 3.56 -3.47
CA GLY A 54 -7.70 3.14 -4.81
C GLY A 54 -7.03 4.27 -5.61
N LYS A 55 -7.56 5.49 -5.55
CA LYS A 55 -6.95 6.67 -6.20
C LYS A 55 -5.56 6.97 -5.64
N VAL A 56 -5.39 6.88 -4.32
CA VAL A 56 -4.10 7.13 -3.67
C VAL A 56 -3.07 6.07 -4.05
N LEU A 57 -3.46 4.79 -4.07
CA LEU A 57 -2.59 3.69 -4.49
C LEU A 57 -2.19 3.81 -5.97
N HIS A 58 -3.13 4.20 -6.83
CA HIS A 58 -2.86 4.45 -8.25
C HIS A 58 -1.86 5.60 -8.43
N GLU A 59 -2.04 6.72 -7.72
CA GLU A 59 -1.09 7.85 -7.78
C GLU A 59 0.29 7.48 -7.21
N LEU A 60 0.34 6.68 -6.15
CA LEU A 60 1.60 6.13 -5.63
C LEU A 60 2.33 5.30 -6.71
N GLN A 61 1.60 4.43 -7.41
CA GLN A 61 2.16 3.61 -8.48
C GLN A 61 2.64 4.47 -9.66
N ARG A 62 1.85 5.48 -10.06
CA ARG A 62 2.23 6.46 -11.09
C ARG A 62 3.52 7.20 -10.74
N LYS A 63 3.65 7.72 -9.51
CA LYS A 63 4.86 8.42 -9.05
C LYS A 63 6.09 7.51 -9.04
N ARG A 64 5.92 6.24 -8.67
CA ARG A 64 7.00 5.23 -8.73
C ARG A 64 7.43 4.96 -10.17
N SER A 65 6.48 4.83 -11.10
CA SER A 65 6.75 4.67 -12.53
C SER A 65 7.56 5.83 -13.10
N ILE A 66 7.18 7.08 -12.80
CA ILE A 66 7.91 8.28 -13.23
C ILE A 66 9.33 8.28 -12.65
N SER A 67 9.47 7.86 -11.40
CA SER A 67 10.76 7.78 -10.69
C SER A 67 11.60 6.54 -11.04
N LYS A 68 11.16 5.72 -12.01
CA LYS A 68 11.79 4.44 -12.40
C LYS A 68 12.03 3.47 -11.22
N LYS A 69 11.16 3.53 -10.20
CA LYS A 69 11.15 2.58 -9.08
C LYS A 69 10.26 1.39 -9.42
N ASP A 70 10.57 0.23 -8.84
CA ASP A 70 9.77 -0.99 -9.01
C ASP A 70 8.30 -0.76 -8.67
N LEU A 71 7.39 -1.29 -9.50
CA LEU A 71 5.96 -1.16 -9.31
C LEU A 71 5.47 -2.10 -8.19
N LEU A 72 4.48 -1.64 -7.44
CA LEU A 72 3.84 -2.47 -6.43
C LEU A 72 2.93 -3.50 -7.09
N THR A 73 2.95 -4.74 -6.59
CA THR A 73 1.93 -5.74 -6.95
C THR A 73 0.73 -5.54 -6.02
N LEU A 74 -0.42 -5.13 -6.58
CA LEU A 74 -1.65 -4.93 -5.83
C LEU A 74 -2.57 -6.14 -6.01
N ARG A 75 -3.15 -6.62 -4.90
CA ARG A 75 -4.23 -7.63 -4.91
C ARG A 75 -5.42 -7.04 -4.17
N ILE A 76 -6.52 -6.88 -4.89
CA ILE A 76 -7.79 -6.36 -4.37
C ILE A 76 -8.65 -7.59 -4.03
N ASP A 77 -9.27 -7.60 -2.85
CA ASP A 77 -10.11 -8.70 -2.36
C ASP A 77 -9.49 -10.10 -2.56
N PRO A 78 -8.26 -10.35 -2.08
CA PRO A 78 -7.52 -11.58 -2.37
C PRO A 78 -8.15 -12.87 -1.83
N TYR A 79 -9.25 -12.76 -1.08
CA TYR A 79 -10.00 -13.86 -0.47
C TYR A 79 -11.51 -13.80 -0.75
N SER A 80 -11.98 -13.00 -1.73
CA SER A 80 -13.36 -13.16 -2.19
C SER A 80 -13.48 -14.51 -2.90
N LEU A 81 -14.35 -15.39 -2.40
CA LEU A 81 -14.70 -16.68 -3.02
C LEU A 81 -15.48 -16.47 -4.32
#